data_AF-A0A258JBE8-F1
#
_entry.id   AF-A0A258JBE8-F1
#
_cell.length_a   1.000
_cell.length_b   1.000
_cell.length_c   1.000
_cell.angle_alpha   90.00
_cell.angle_beta   90.00
_cell.angle_gamma   90.00
#
_symmetry.space_group_name_H-M   'P 1'
#
loop_
_entity.id
_entity.type
_entity.pdbx_description
1 polymer ?
#
loop_
_entity_poly.entity_id
_entity_poly.type
_entity_poly.pdbx_seq_one_letter_code
_entity_poly.pdbx_strand_id
1 'polypeptide(L)' 'MYSMSAFATCGTKGGPGYRAANGKCVGWATLARTCGNPPTLRCTAELAQPQAVEAAKSGEQIRGLMDAAHLRAKETVK' A
#
# COMPACT_ATOMS: atom_id res chain seq x y z
N MET A 1 1.50 -37.16 -2.83
CA MET A 1 0.93 -35.89 -2.31
C MET A 1 2.05 -34.86 -2.18
N TYR A 2 2.39 -34.15 -3.26
CA TYR A 2 3.17 -32.92 -3.11
C TYR A 2 2.17 -31.82 -2.80
N SER A 3 2.02 -31.50 -1.51
CA SER A 3 1.43 -30.23 -1.10
C SER A 3 2.40 -29.16 -1.59
N MET A 4 2.18 -28.66 -2.80
CA MET A 4 2.77 -27.40 -3.22
C MET A 4 2.18 -26.35 -2.28
N SER A 5 2.88 -26.12 -1.17
CA SER A 5 2.69 -24.94 -0.36
C SER A 5 2.87 -23.76 -1.31
N ALA A 6 1.73 -23.27 -1.83
CA ALA A 6 1.72 -21.98 -2.47
C ALA A 6 2.35 -21.05 -1.45
N PHE A 7 3.56 -20.57 -1.74
CA PHE A 7 4.18 -19.50 -0.98
C PHE A 7 3.25 -18.29 -1.16
N ALA A 8 2.22 -18.22 -0.33
CA ALA A 8 1.27 -17.12 -0.25
C ALA A 8 1.92 -15.94 0.48
N THR A 9 3.23 -15.78 0.31
CA THR A 9 3.98 -14.60 0.73
C THR A 9 3.62 -13.46 -0.18
N CYS A 10 3.36 -12.30 0.43
CA CYS A 10 3.07 -11.08 -0.29
C CYS A 10 4.32 -10.66 -1.06
N GLY A 11 4.19 -10.37 -2.36
CA GLY A 11 5.29 -9.96 -3.23
C GLY A 11 5.67 -10.96 -4.33
N THR A 12 5.37 -12.25 -4.15
CA THR A 12 5.66 -13.30 -5.16
C THR A 12 4.96 -13.08 -6.50
N LYS A 13 3.79 -12.43 -6.50
CA LYS A 13 3.01 -12.06 -7.70
C LYS A 13 3.31 -10.66 -8.24
N GLY A 14 4.44 -10.04 -7.89
CA GLY A 14 4.81 -8.68 -8.33
C GLY A 14 4.14 -7.54 -7.54
N GLY A 15 3.62 -7.84 -6.34
CA GLY A 15 3.13 -6.83 -5.40
C GLY A 15 4.26 -6.17 -4.60
N PRO A 16 3.94 -5.13 -3.80
CA PRO A 16 4.94 -4.41 -2.99
C PRO A 16 5.60 -5.25 -1.91
N GLY A 17 5.02 -6.41 -1.56
CA GLY A 17 5.66 -7.35 -0.64
C GLY A 17 5.22 -7.26 0.82
N TYR A 18 4.17 -6.48 1.09
CA TYR A 18 3.70 -6.18 2.45
C TYR A 18 2.40 -6.88 2.78
N ARG A 19 2.31 -7.44 3.98
CA ARG A 19 1.08 -7.98 4.57
C ARG A 19 0.51 -6.97 5.57
N ALA A 20 -0.77 -6.65 5.41
CA ALA A 20 -1.49 -5.81 6.36
C ALA A 20 -1.91 -6.61 7.60
N ALA A 21 -2.24 -5.89 8.69
CA ALA A 21 -2.74 -6.49 9.93
C ALA A 21 -4.02 -7.34 9.76
N ASN A 22 -4.77 -7.14 8.68
CA ASN A 22 -5.93 -7.97 8.33
C ASN A 22 -5.56 -9.33 7.69
N GLY A 23 -4.27 -9.66 7.61
CA GLY A 23 -3.77 -10.90 7.02
C GLY A 23 -3.69 -10.90 5.49
N LYS A 24 -4.11 -9.83 4.80
CA LYS A 24 -4.12 -9.72 3.34
C LYS A 24 -2.86 -9.04 2.81
N CYS A 25 -2.47 -9.40 1.59
CA CYS A 25 -1.40 -8.70 0.87
C CYS A 25 -1.87 -7.33 0.40
N VAL A 26 -0.99 -6.35 0.54
CA VAL A 26 -1.25 -4.97 0.14
C VAL A 26 -0.79 -4.75 -1.30
N GLY A 27 -1.56 -3.97 -2.06
CA GLY A 27 -1.22 -3.59 -3.43
C GLY A 27 -0.51 -2.24 -3.48
N TRP A 28 0.16 -1.95 -4.59
CA TRP A 28 0.92 -0.70 -4.80
C TRP A 28 0.10 0.56 -4.51
N ALA A 29 -1.12 0.64 -5.05
CA ALA A 29 -1.99 1.80 -4.90
C ALA A 29 -2.52 2.00 -3.47
N THR A 30 -2.67 0.91 -2.69
CA THR A 30 -3.21 0.96 -1.34
C THR A 30 -2.14 0.93 -0.26
N LEU A 31 -0.86 0.86 -0.65
CA LEU A 31 0.29 0.73 0.25
C LEU A 31 0.38 1.90 1.22
N ALA A 32 0.43 3.14 0.70
CA ALA A 32 0.48 4.34 1.53
C ALA A 32 -0.74 4.47 2.47
N ARG A 33 -1.93 4.10 1.98
CA ARG A 33 -3.18 4.20 2.75
C ARG A 33 -3.24 3.17 3.88
N THR A 34 -2.80 1.94 3.61
CA THR A 34 -2.94 0.81 4.54
C THR A 34 -1.76 0.76 5.49
N CYS A 35 -0.56 0.83 4.94
CA CYS A 35 0.69 0.62 5.65
C CYS A 35 1.32 1.91 6.17
N GLY A 36 0.99 3.04 5.55
CA GLY A 36 1.65 4.32 5.80
C GLY A 36 2.94 4.48 5.01
N ASN A 37 3.65 5.57 5.32
CA ASN A 37 4.97 5.88 4.79
C ASN A 37 5.91 6.18 5.98
N PRO A 38 6.95 5.37 6.23
CA PRO A 38 7.31 4.16 5.49
C PRO A 38 6.29 3.00 5.68
N PRO A 39 6.16 2.08 4.71
CA PRO A 39 5.18 0.99 4.75
C PRO A 39 5.42 -0.06 5.84
N THR A 40 6.58 0.00 6.52
CA THR A 40 6.89 -0.83 7.70
C THR A 40 6.18 -0.38 8.97
N LEU A 41 5.52 0.79 8.97
CA LEU A 41 4.85 1.33 10.16
C LEU A 41 3.64 0.49 10.61
N ARG A 42 2.85 -0.02 9.65
CA ARG A 42 1.60 -0.76 9.94
C ARG A 42 1.51 -2.11 9.25
N CYS A 43 2.45 -2.43 8.36
CA CYS A 43 2.46 -3.68 7.62
C CYS A 43 3.78 -4.41 7.82
N THR A 44 3.70 -5.74 7.73
CA THR A 44 4.87 -6.62 7.82
C THR A 44 5.45 -6.83 6.44
N ALA A 45 6.76 -6.63 6.29
CA ALA A 45 7.48 -6.96 5.08
C ALA A 45 7.73 -8.48 5.02
N GLU A 46 7.27 -9.14 3.95
CA GLU A 46 7.57 -10.55 3.69
C GLU A 46 8.55 -10.69 2.53
N LEU A 47 8.24 -10.05 1.41
CA LEU A 47 9.06 -10.01 0.20
C LEU A 47 9.04 -8.57 -0.33
N ALA A 48 9.39 -7.63 0.56
CA ALA A 48 9.34 -6.21 0.29
C ALA A 48 10.19 -5.86 -0.92
N GLN A 49 9.54 -5.29 -1.93
CA GLN A 49 10.22 -4.77 -3.11
C GLN A 49 10.92 -3.45 -2.75
N PRO A 50 12.11 -3.18 -3.28
CA PRO A 50 12.87 -1.97 -2.96
C PRO A 50 12.07 -0.70 -3.26
N GLN A 51 11.34 -0.68 -4.39
CA GLN A 51 10.49 0.45 -4.81
C GLN A 51 9.22 0.67 -3.96
N ALA A 52 8.96 -0.17 -2.94
CA ALA A 52 7.76 -0.06 -2.12
C ALA A 52 7.76 1.20 -1.24
N VAL A 53 8.92 1.67 -0.82
CA VAL A 53 9.03 2.90 -0.02
C VAL A 53 8.66 4.12 -0.87
N GLU A 54 9.14 4.16 -2.11
CA GLU A 54 8.85 5.18 -3.10
C GLU A 54 7.38 5.16 -3.52
N ALA A 55 6.82 3.97 -3.71
CA ALA A 55 5.39 3.82 -3.98
C ALA A 55 4.52 4.31 -2.81
N ALA A 56 4.95 4.07 -1.56
CA ALA A 56 4.27 4.59 -0.38
C ALA A 56 4.33 6.13 -0.33
N LYS A 57 5.50 6.73 -0.60
CA LYS A 57 5.66 8.20 -0.69
C LYS A 57 4.74 8.80 -1.76
N SER A 58 4.79 8.27 -2.97
CA SER A 58 3.95 8.73 -4.09
C SER A 58 2.47 8.59 -3.79
N GLY A 59 2.06 7.46 -3.20
CA GLY A 59 0.66 7.25 -2.80
C GLY A 59 0.18 8.22 -1.72
N GLU A 60 1.05 8.61 -0.79
CA GLU A 60 0.75 9.64 0.21
C GLU A 60 0.58 11.02 -0.43
N GLN A 61 1.46 11.39 -1.35
CA GLN A 61 1.37 12.67 -2.06
C GLN A 61 0.09 12.76 -2.91
N ILE A 62 -0.26 11.70 -3.65
CA ILE A 62 -1.50 11.65 -4.44
C ILE A 62 -2.72 11.83 -3.52
N ARG A 63 -2.73 11.20 -2.34
CA ARG A 63 -3.82 11.39 -1.38
C ARG A 63 -3.96 12.85 -0.95
N GLY A 64 -2.85 13.52 -0.63
CA GLY A 64 -2.89 14.95 -0.27
C GLY A 64 -3.46 15.82 -1.38
N LEU A 65 -3.15 15.53 -2.65
CA LEU A 65 -3.74 16.23 -3.80
C LEU A 65 -5.25 15.98 -3.90
N MET A 66 -5.70 14.74 -3.68
CA MET A 66 -7.13 14.40 -3.71
C MET A 66 -7.89 15.06 -2.55
N ASP A 67 -7.31 15.08 -1.35
CA ASP A 67 -7.91 15.73 -0.18
C ASP A 67 -8.05 17.25 -0.41
N ALA A 68 -7.01 17.89 -0.95
CA ALA A 68 -7.06 19.31 -1.33
C ALA A 68 -8.12 19.59 -2.40
N ALA A 69 -8.24 18.72 -3.42
CA ALA A 69 -9.28 18.84 -4.44
C ALA A 69 -10.69 18.72 -3.85
N HIS A 70 -10.89 17.78 -2.90
CA HIS A 70 -12.17 17.61 -2.21
C HIS A 70 -12.56 18.82 -1.38
N LEU A 71 -11.60 19.45 -0.69
CA LEU A 71 -11.84 20.67 0.07
C LEU A 71 -12.24 21.83 -0.86
N ARG A 72 -11.51 22.04 -1.95
CA ARG A 72 -11.83 23.06 -2.95
C ARG A 72 -13.22 22.85 -3.56
N ALA A 73 -13.58 21.60 -3.88
CA ALA A 73 -14.91 21.29 -4.42
C ALA A 73 -16.03 21.62 -3.42
N LYS A 74 -15.81 21.40 -2.12
CA LYS A 74 -16.79 21.79 -1.08
C LYS A 74 -16.94 23.29 -0.94
N GLU A 75 -15.86 24.07 -1.12
CA GLU A 75 -15.90 25.53 -1.08
C GLU A 75 -16.71 26.12 -2.24
N THR A 76 -16.62 25.52 -3.43
CA THR A 76 -17.37 26.00 -4.61
C THR A 76 -18.88 25.77 -4.56
N VAL A 77 -19.37 24.96 -3.63
CA VAL A 77 -20.80 24.61 -3.49
C VAL A 77 -21.47 25.43 -2.38
N LYS A 78 -20.71 26.23 -1.63
CA LYS A 78 -21.20 27.08 -0.55
C LYS A 78 -21.54 28.48 -1.05
#